data_AF-A0AAQ2HYP8-F1
#
_entry.id   AF-A0AAQ2HYP8-F1
#
_cell.length_a   1.000
_cell.length_b   1.000
_cell.length_c   1.000
_cell.angle_alpha   90.00
_cell.angle_beta   90.00
_cell.angle_gamma   90.00
#
_symmetry.space_group_name_H-M   'P 1'
#
loop_
_entity.id
_entity.type
_entity.pdbx_description
1 polymer ?
#
loop_
_entity_poly.entity_id
_entity_poly.type
_entity_poly.pdbx_seq_one_letter_code
_entity_poly.pdbx_strand_id
1 'polypeptide(L)'
;MGPWLDSITGWLGANPQWLAAAVFIVACVECLAIAGLIVPGTVLLFAVAVLAGSGALSLSETLLLGFLGGILGDLISYFLGRHFHQNIRRLPGLRHHPEWMAGAESYFQRYGIASLLVGRFIGPLRPMLPMVAGMCDMPFPRFFAVSLLAAAGWSLAYLLPGWATGAAFRLPLPEGFWLEAGIVAASIAVMVGLSVNSSVRRHRRATIWIGGMSLLILIGLFIGYPYLTALDNGVMTLVQEHRQPALDEIAVTLTLIGEFRNMLLFSALLVILLLLCKQWRQAVFAGATMLITAMANTGTKYFFARVRPEVLSDPLTTYSMPSGHASGAFALFLTLGVLAGRGQPPRMRLTWLLIACIPAFSIALSRVYLGAHWPTDILAGAMLASCVCAAMLWLNQRQAPLNAMPFKIWWLILPSMVALFGFFVMRHLPHTLLRYAY
;
A
#
# COMPACT_ATOMS: atom_id res chain seq x y z
N MET A 1 8.19 20.04 -19.10
CA MET A 1 8.38 20.25 -17.65
C MET A 1 8.95 21.66 -17.47
N GLY A 2 9.17 22.15 -16.25
CA GLY A 2 9.74 23.50 -16.07
C GLY A 2 11.21 23.54 -16.52
N PRO A 3 11.71 24.66 -17.10
CA PRO A 3 13.06 24.73 -17.68
C PRO A 3 14.20 24.45 -16.68
N TRP A 4 13.98 24.65 -15.37
CA TRP A 4 14.97 24.22 -14.38
C TRP A 4 15.09 22.70 -14.33
N LEU A 5 13.96 21.98 -14.34
CA LEU A 5 13.94 20.54 -14.11
C LEU A 5 14.69 19.84 -15.23
N ASP A 6 14.42 20.25 -16.46
CA ASP A 6 15.09 19.76 -17.66
C ASP A 6 16.62 20.00 -17.59
N SER A 7 17.03 21.15 -17.05
CA SER A 7 18.47 21.46 -16.85
C SER A 7 19.13 20.53 -15.82
N ILE A 8 18.48 20.31 -14.68
CA ILE A 8 19.00 19.43 -13.60
C ILE A 8 19.03 17.97 -14.07
N THR A 9 17.95 17.48 -14.68
CA THR A 9 17.88 16.10 -15.16
C THR A 9 18.84 15.85 -16.31
N GLY A 10 19.04 16.84 -17.20
CA GLY A 10 20.04 16.78 -18.27
C GLY A 10 21.46 16.69 -17.74
N TRP A 11 21.81 17.51 -16.74
CA TRP A 11 23.15 17.47 -16.12
C TRP A 11 23.40 16.16 -15.36
N LEU A 12 22.40 15.66 -14.62
CA LEU A 12 22.47 14.38 -13.91
C LEU A 12 22.57 13.19 -14.87
N GLY A 13 21.88 13.26 -16.02
CA GLY A 13 22.03 12.26 -17.08
C GLY A 13 23.45 12.24 -17.67
N ALA A 14 24.09 13.41 -17.81
CA ALA A 14 25.47 13.51 -18.28
C ALA A 14 26.51 13.12 -17.22
N ASN A 15 26.16 13.14 -15.92
CA ASN A 15 27.07 12.82 -14.82
C ASN A 15 26.48 11.79 -13.83
N PRO A 16 26.37 10.50 -14.23
CA PRO A 16 25.74 9.46 -13.41
C PRO A 16 26.38 9.27 -12.03
N GLN A 17 27.67 9.58 -11.85
CA GLN A 17 28.37 9.50 -10.57
C GLN A 17 27.76 10.39 -9.47
N TRP A 18 27.09 11.48 -9.85
CA TRP A 18 26.42 12.37 -8.91
C TRP A 18 24.99 11.97 -8.59
N LEU A 19 24.43 10.97 -9.29
CA LEU A 19 23.04 10.59 -9.15
C LEU A 19 22.72 10.04 -7.77
N ALA A 20 23.63 9.26 -7.18
CA ALA A 20 23.48 8.76 -5.82
C ALA A 20 23.42 9.91 -4.79
N ALA A 21 24.32 10.89 -4.94
CA ALA A 21 24.31 12.09 -4.12
C ALA A 21 23.04 12.92 -4.34
N ALA A 22 22.56 13.03 -5.58
CA ALA A 22 21.33 13.74 -5.90
C ALA A 22 20.11 13.09 -5.25
N VAL A 23 19.94 11.77 -5.34
CA VAL A 23 18.86 11.04 -4.64
C VAL A 23 18.88 11.35 -3.14
N PHE A 24 20.05 11.24 -2.52
CA PHE A 24 20.24 11.48 -1.09
C PHE A 24 19.92 12.93 -0.69
N ILE A 25 20.49 13.91 -1.40
CA ILE A 25 20.32 15.34 -1.10
C ILE A 25 18.88 15.75 -1.31
N VAL A 26 18.27 15.37 -2.43
CA VAL A 26 16.87 15.72 -2.72
C VAL A 26 15.96 15.08 -1.67
N ALA A 27 16.19 13.82 -1.28
CA ALA A 27 15.41 13.18 -0.22
C ALA A 27 15.58 13.87 1.15
N CYS A 28 16.80 14.29 1.47
CA CYS A 28 17.10 15.04 2.69
C CYS A 28 16.40 16.41 2.71
N VAL A 29 16.53 17.19 1.64
CA VAL A 29 15.90 18.52 1.50
C VAL A 29 14.38 18.42 1.55
N GLU A 30 13.80 17.40 0.91
CA GLU A 30 12.35 17.18 0.89
C GLU A 30 11.76 16.87 2.28
N CYS A 31 12.58 16.27 3.16
CA CYS A 31 12.20 15.94 4.53
C CYS A 31 12.62 17.02 5.54
N LEU A 32 13.50 17.94 5.14
CA LEU A 32 13.98 19.03 5.97
C LEU A 32 12.91 20.11 6.16
N ALA A 33 12.73 20.55 7.40
CA ALA A 33 11.81 21.62 7.77
C ALA A 33 12.06 22.88 6.94
N ILE A 34 10.98 23.51 6.45
CA ILE A 34 10.94 24.73 5.65
C ILE A 34 11.44 24.50 4.22
N ALA A 35 12.61 23.89 4.05
CA ALA A 35 13.19 23.59 2.75
C ALA A 35 12.27 22.68 1.91
N GLY A 36 11.73 21.61 2.50
CA GLY A 36 10.79 20.71 1.84
C GLY A 36 9.38 21.27 1.61
N LEU A 37 9.09 22.50 2.05
CA LEU A 37 7.87 23.24 1.68
C LEU A 37 8.09 24.16 0.49
N ILE A 38 9.29 24.73 0.37
CA ILE A 38 9.64 25.70 -0.68
C ILE A 38 10.01 24.97 -1.98
N VAL A 39 10.79 23.90 -1.85
CA VAL A 39 11.25 23.11 -3.01
C VAL A 39 10.16 22.09 -3.37
N PRO A 40 9.74 21.99 -4.65
CA PRO A 40 8.82 20.95 -5.10
C PRO A 40 9.56 19.61 -5.20
N GLY A 41 10.05 19.09 -4.07
CA GLY A 41 10.94 17.94 -4.07
C GLY A 41 10.23 16.64 -4.43
N THR A 42 8.91 16.52 -4.31
CA THR A 42 8.17 15.33 -4.79
C THR A 42 8.37 15.10 -6.30
N VAL A 43 8.28 16.16 -7.11
CA VAL A 43 8.49 16.10 -8.56
C VAL A 43 9.95 15.83 -8.88
N LEU A 44 10.87 16.49 -8.17
CA LEU A 44 12.30 16.29 -8.35
C LEU A 44 12.74 14.88 -7.95
N LEU A 45 12.22 14.33 -6.84
CA LEU A 45 12.45 12.96 -6.39
C LEU A 45 11.97 11.96 -7.43
N PHE A 46 10.78 12.17 -7.98
CA PHE A 46 10.28 11.31 -9.05
C PHE A 46 11.22 11.36 -10.27
N ALA A 47 11.64 12.55 -10.71
CA ALA A 47 12.53 12.71 -11.85
C ALA A 47 13.91 12.07 -11.63
N VAL A 48 14.53 12.29 -10.47
CA VAL A 48 15.82 11.69 -10.11
C VAL A 48 15.67 10.16 -9.94
N ALA A 49 14.55 9.67 -9.42
CA ALA A 49 14.27 8.24 -9.35
C ALA A 49 14.08 7.62 -10.73
N VAL A 50 13.44 8.30 -11.69
CA VAL A 50 13.38 7.86 -13.10
C VAL A 50 14.77 7.74 -13.69
N LEU A 51 15.65 8.72 -13.46
CA LEU A 51 17.04 8.64 -13.91
C LEU A 51 17.79 7.48 -13.22
N ALA A 52 17.58 7.26 -11.93
CA ALA A 52 18.17 6.14 -11.20
C ALA A 52 17.72 4.79 -11.79
N GLY A 53 16.42 4.66 -12.05
CA GLY A 53 15.78 3.50 -12.67
C GLY A 53 16.15 3.29 -14.13
N SER A 54 16.63 4.33 -14.82
CA SER A 54 17.35 4.18 -16.09
C SER A 54 18.73 3.54 -15.87
N GLY A 55 18.82 2.57 -14.95
CA GLY A 55 19.90 1.69 -14.48
C GLY A 55 21.27 2.33 -14.31
N ALA A 56 21.27 3.54 -13.80
CA ALA A 56 22.42 4.14 -13.16
C ALA A 56 22.56 3.67 -11.70
N LEU A 57 21.44 3.33 -11.04
CA LEU A 57 21.41 2.79 -9.67
C LEU A 57 20.44 1.63 -9.56
N SER A 58 20.78 0.63 -8.74
CA SER A 58 19.86 -0.46 -8.41
C SER A 58 18.70 0.03 -7.55
N LEU A 59 17.62 -0.77 -7.50
CA LEU A 59 16.46 -0.46 -6.67
C LEU A 59 16.82 -0.35 -5.19
N SER A 60 17.62 -1.28 -4.68
CA SER A 60 18.05 -1.31 -3.28
C SER A 60 18.89 -0.09 -2.91
N GLU A 61 19.83 0.32 -3.78
CA GLU A 61 20.63 1.54 -3.57
C GLU A 61 19.75 2.79 -3.57
N THR A 62 18.84 2.91 -4.53
CA THR A 62 17.94 4.07 -4.64
C THR A 62 17.06 4.19 -3.39
N LEU A 63 16.46 3.08 -2.95
CA LEU A 63 15.62 3.04 -1.76
C LEU A 63 16.42 3.32 -0.47
N LEU A 64 17.65 2.78 -0.37
CA LEU A 64 18.53 2.99 0.78
C LEU A 64 18.99 4.46 0.86
N LEU A 65 19.42 5.06 -0.25
CA LEU A 65 19.82 6.46 -0.30
C LEU A 65 18.67 7.40 0.05
N GLY A 66 17.48 7.13 -0.50
CA GLY A 66 16.26 7.87 -0.17
C GLY A 66 15.86 7.75 1.30
N PHE A 67 15.99 6.55 1.87
CA PHE A 67 15.73 6.26 3.26
C PHE A 67 16.70 7.01 4.19
N LEU A 68 18.01 6.91 3.93
CA LEU A 68 19.04 7.58 4.72
C LEU A 68 18.93 9.10 4.61
N GLY A 69 18.68 9.63 3.41
CA GLY A 69 18.43 11.06 3.20
C GLY A 69 17.19 11.53 3.97
N GLY A 70 16.10 10.77 3.88
CA GLY A 70 14.86 11.08 4.61
C GLY A 70 15.04 11.09 6.13
N ILE A 71 15.80 10.13 6.68
CA ILE A 71 16.13 10.09 8.12
C ILE A 71 16.99 11.29 8.51
N LEU A 72 18.00 11.62 7.71
CA LEU A 72 18.87 12.75 8.01
C LEU A 72 18.08 14.06 8.05
N GLY A 73 17.18 14.29 7.08
CA GLY A 73 16.30 15.46 7.05
C GLY A 73 15.38 15.53 8.27
N ASP A 74 14.79 14.39 8.67
CA ASP A 74 13.97 14.27 9.88
C ASP A 74 14.76 14.58 11.16
N LEU A 75 15.97 14.05 11.28
CA LEU A 75 16.86 14.26 12.42
C LEU A 75 17.25 15.74 12.56
N ILE A 76 17.69 16.37 11.47
CA ILE A 76 18.03 17.80 11.48
C ILE A 76 16.82 18.61 11.91
N SER A 77 15.64 18.32 11.36
CA SER A 77 14.40 19.01 11.69
C SER A 77 14.01 18.84 13.17
N TYR A 78 14.15 17.63 13.70
CA TYR A 78 13.89 17.34 15.12
C TYR A 78 14.85 18.09 16.05
N PHE A 79 16.16 18.06 15.78
CA PHE A 79 17.13 18.78 16.60
C PHE A 79 16.96 20.29 16.49
N LEU A 80 16.59 20.82 15.33
CA LEU A 80 16.22 22.23 15.16
C LEU A 80 15.04 22.59 16.06
N GLY A 81 13.98 21.77 16.06
CA GLY A 81 12.83 21.91 16.95
C GLY A 81 13.20 21.88 18.43
N ARG A 82 14.07 20.93 18.81
CA ARG A 82 14.55 20.74 20.19
C ARG A 82 15.46 21.88 20.67
N HIS A 83 16.26 22.46 19.78
CA HIS A 83 17.19 23.53 20.14
C HIS A 83 16.49 24.88 20.29
N PHE A 84 15.58 25.21 19.37
CA PHE A 84 14.91 26.52 19.36
C PHE A 84 13.60 26.55 20.16
N HIS A 85 12.99 25.40 20.46
CA HIS A 85 11.68 25.31 21.13
C HIS A 85 10.68 26.33 20.57
N GLN A 86 10.07 27.17 21.42
CA GLN A 86 9.09 28.17 21.01
C GLN A 86 9.68 29.32 20.17
N ASN A 87 11.01 29.54 20.21
CA ASN A 87 11.67 30.57 19.41
C ASN A 87 11.71 30.23 17.92
N ILE A 88 11.42 28.98 17.54
CA ILE A 88 11.38 28.57 16.13
C ILE A 88 10.34 29.35 15.32
N ARG A 89 9.28 29.83 15.99
CA ARG A 89 8.24 30.69 15.42
C ARG A 89 8.76 32.05 14.95
N ARG A 90 9.96 32.46 15.41
CA ARG A 90 10.60 33.73 15.04
C ARG A 90 11.47 33.62 13.79
N LEU A 91 11.70 32.42 13.26
CA LEU A 91 12.46 32.23 12.02
C LEU A 91 11.73 32.92 10.85
N PRO A 92 12.46 33.60 9.95
CA PRO A 92 11.86 34.46 8.93
C PRO A 92 10.83 33.73 8.06
N GLY A 93 11.08 32.47 7.67
CA GLY A 93 10.12 31.68 6.90
C GLY A 93 8.84 31.29 7.66
N LEU A 94 8.95 30.93 8.95
CA LEU A 94 7.80 30.53 9.78
C LEU A 94 7.03 31.72 10.35
N ARG A 95 7.68 32.89 10.46
CA ARG A 95 7.06 34.14 10.91
C ARG A 95 6.03 34.64 9.90
N HIS A 96 6.30 34.47 8.61
CA HIS A 96 5.38 34.88 7.54
C HIS A 96 4.23 33.90 7.30
N HIS A 97 4.41 32.62 7.66
CA HIS A 97 3.40 31.56 7.51
C HIS A 97 3.14 30.80 8.81
N PRO A 98 2.53 31.44 9.82
CA PRO A 98 2.23 30.80 11.10
C PRO A 98 1.25 29.62 10.95
N GLU A 99 0.46 29.57 9.88
CA GLU A 99 -0.48 28.48 9.62
C GLU A 99 0.20 27.10 9.48
N TRP A 100 1.41 27.02 8.90
CA TRP A 100 2.11 25.75 8.72
C TRP A 100 2.52 25.13 10.04
N MET A 101 2.94 25.98 10.98
CA MET A 101 3.31 25.57 12.33
C MET A 101 2.09 25.19 13.15
N ALA A 102 1.04 26.01 13.14
CA ALA A 102 -0.20 25.76 13.87
C ALA A 102 -0.92 24.48 13.40
N GLY A 103 -0.91 24.21 12.08
CA GLY A 103 -1.45 23.00 11.50
C GLY A 103 -0.70 21.75 11.97
N ALA A 104 0.64 21.79 11.96
CA ALA A 104 1.46 20.67 12.40
C ALA A 104 1.36 20.42 13.92
N GLU A 105 1.32 21.48 14.73
CA GLU A 105 1.16 21.39 16.19
C GLU A 105 -0.21 20.83 16.58
N SER A 106 -1.30 21.34 16.01
CA SER A 106 -2.65 20.82 16.26
C SER A 106 -2.80 19.35 15.83
N TYR A 107 -2.15 18.97 14.73
CA TYR A 107 -2.13 17.58 14.27
C TYR A 107 -1.33 16.68 15.21
N PHE A 108 -0.16 17.14 15.68
CA PHE A 108 0.68 16.43 16.64
C PHE A 108 -0.01 16.28 18.01
N GLN A 109 -0.66 17.32 18.53
CA GLN A 109 -1.43 17.25 19.78
C GLN A 109 -2.58 16.24 19.69
N ARG A 110 -3.21 16.11 18.51
CA ARG A 110 -4.35 15.21 18.29
C ARG A 110 -3.96 13.75 18.10
N TYR A 111 -2.89 13.48 17.36
CA TYR A 111 -2.50 12.12 16.95
C TYR A 111 -1.22 11.61 17.61
N GLY A 112 -0.50 12.47 18.34
CA GLY A 112 0.75 12.14 19.03
C GLY A 112 1.74 11.46 18.09
N ILE A 113 2.32 10.35 18.54
CA ILE A 113 3.31 9.58 17.78
C ILE A 113 2.82 9.13 16.40
N ALA A 114 1.53 8.80 16.27
CA ALA A 114 0.95 8.37 14.99
C ALA A 114 0.96 9.48 13.93
N SER A 115 1.10 10.75 14.35
CA SER A 115 1.21 11.87 13.43
C SER A 115 2.48 11.78 12.59
N LEU A 116 3.60 11.29 13.14
CA LEU A 116 4.88 11.17 12.42
C LEU A 116 4.82 10.12 11.31
N LEU A 117 4.10 9.01 11.54
CA LEU A 117 3.91 7.96 10.54
C LEU A 117 2.99 8.41 9.40
N VAL A 118 1.80 8.90 9.75
CA VAL A 118 0.74 9.18 8.76
C VAL A 118 0.92 10.56 8.13
N GLY A 119 1.32 11.55 8.92
CA GLY A 119 1.47 12.93 8.47
C GLY A 119 2.60 13.11 7.45
N ARG A 120 3.50 12.13 7.33
CA ARG A 120 4.55 12.11 6.30
C ARG A 120 4.00 12.05 4.86
N PHE A 121 2.76 11.58 4.69
CA PHE A 121 2.08 11.53 3.39
C PHE A 121 1.18 12.76 3.12
N ILE A 122 1.15 13.72 4.04
CA ILE A 122 0.37 14.95 3.93
C ILE A 122 1.33 16.09 3.58
N GLY A 123 1.33 16.53 2.31
CA GLY A 123 2.34 17.43 1.73
C GLY A 123 2.81 18.56 2.66
N PRO A 124 1.94 19.51 3.06
CA PRO A 124 2.36 20.65 3.88
C PRO A 124 2.77 20.31 5.33
N LEU A 125 2.35 19.16 5.85
CA LEU A 125 2.64 18.77 7.24
C LEU A 125 3.92 17.95 7.35
N ARG A 126 4.29 17.22 6.29
CA ARG A 126 5.41 16.26 6.27
C ARG A 126 6.71 16.82 6.85
N PRO A 127 7.31 17.90 6.31
CA PRO A 127 8.61 18.39 6.80
C PRO A 127 8.50 19.11 8.16
N MET A 128 7.29 19.46 8.61
CA MET A 128 7.07 20.19 9.87
C MET A 128 6.95 19.27 11.08
N LEU A 129 6.44 18.05 10.90
CA LEU A 129 6.13 17.16 12.03
C LEU A 129 7.36 16.70 12.84
N PRO A 130 8.51 16.35 12.23
CA PRO A 130 9.73 16.08 13.00
C PRO A 130 10.17 17.27 13.85
N MET A 131 10.05 18.49 13.29
CA MET A 131 10.37 19.73 14.00
C MET A 131 9.41 20.00 15.16
N VAL A 132 8.10 19.80 14.99
CA VAL A 132 7.12 19.87 16.09
C VAL A 132 7.46 18.87 17.18
N ALA A 133 7.81 17.64 16.82
CA ALA A 133 8.13 16.60 17.80
C ALA A 133 9.34 17.00 18.67
N GLY A 134 10.36 17.61 18.06
CA GLY A 134 11.50 18.18 18.78
C GLY A 134 11.12 19.37 19.66
N MET A 135 10.28 20.28 19.15
CA MET A 135 9.78 21.45 19.89
C MET A 135 8.96 21.06 21.12
N CYS A 136 8.21 19.95 21.04
CA CYS A 136 7.42 19.37 22.12
C CYS A 136 8.19 18.39 23.02
N ASP A 137 9.52 18.37 22.94
CA ASP A 137 10.40 17.60 23.82
C ASP A 137 10.14 16.09 23.81
N MET A 138 9.71 15.55 22.66
CA MET A 138 9.56 14.12 22.48
C MET A 138 10.90 13.41 22.72
N PRO A 139 10.96 12.30 23.48
CA PRO A 139 12.22 11.61 23.73
C PRO A 139 12.82 11.02 22.45
N PHE A 140 14.10 11.28 22.22
CA PHE A 140 14.83 10.90 21.00
C PHE A 140 14.67 9.43 20.59
N PRO A 141 14.79 8.43 21.47
CA PRO A 141 14.64 7.02 21.06
C PRO A 141 13.26 6.72 20.46
N ARG A 142 12.20 7.35 21.00
CA ARG A 142 10.84 7.18 20.48
C ARG A 142 10.68 7.86 19.13
N PHE A 143 11.22 9.06 18.97
CA PHE A 143 11.19 9.78 17.71
C PHE A 143 11.93 8.99 16.62
N PHE A 144 13.17 8.57 16.91
CA PHE A 144 14.02 7.87 15.96
C PHE A 144 13.40 6.55 15.49
N ALA A 145 12.87 5.73 16.40
CA ALA A 145 12.23 4.46 16.03
C ALA A 145 11.04 4.65 15.07
N VAL A 146 10.25 5.71 15.29
CA VAL A 146 9.07 6.01 14.48
C VAL A 146 9.46 6.64 13.15
N SER A 147 10.44 7.54 13.15
CA SER A 147 11.02 8.14 11.94
C SER A 147 11.65 7.07 11.04
N LEU A 148 12.32 6.06 11.60
CA LEU A 148 12.86 4.92 10.86
C LEU A 148 11.74 4.22 10.04
N LEU A 149 10.64 3.86 10.69
CA LEU A 149 9.52 3.21 10.00
C LEU A 149 8.83 4.14 8.98
N ALA A 150 8.67 5.42 9.33
CA ALA A 150 8.07 6.42 8.45
C ALA A 150 8.92 6.64 7.18
N ALA A 151 10.24 6.78 7.35
CA ALA A 151 11.18 7.01 6.26
C ALA A 151 11.27 5.80 5.33
N ALA A 152 11.22 4.58 5.86
CA ALA A 152 11.20 3.36 5.05
C ALA A 152 9.95 3.31 4.16
N GLY A 153 8.76 3.50 4.75
CA GLY A 153 7.51 3.50 4.00
C GLY A 153 7.42 4.64 2.99
N TRP A 154 7.96 5.81 3.32
CA TRP A 154 8.00 6.96 2.42
C TRP A 154 8.98 6.77 1.26
N SER A 155 10.19 6.26 1.51
CA SER A 155 11.18 5.96 0.47
C SER A 155 10.57 5.02 -0.57
N LEU A 156 9.91 3.95 -0.10
CA LEU A 156 9.20 3.02 -0.98
C LEU A 156 8.07 3.70 -1.77
N ALA A 157 7.22 4.50 -1.11
CA ALA A 157 6.07 5.12 -1.77
C ALA A 157 6.44 6.18 -2.82
N TYR A 158 7.50 6.96 -2.60
CA TYR A 158 7.87 8.08 -3.46
C TYR A 158 8.92 7.72 -4.52
N LEU A 159 9.87 6.82 -4.21
CA LEU A 159 10.95 6.46 -5.14
C LEU A 159 10.60 5.27 -6.03
N LEU A 160 9.86 4.28 -5.51
CA LEU A 160 9.53 3.08 -6.28
C LEU A 160 8.80 3.39 -7.60
N PRO A 161 7.76 4.28 -7.65
CA PRO A 161 7.08 4.56 -8.91
C PRO A 161 8.00 5.24 -9.94
N GLY A 162 8.86 6.16 -9.49
CA GLY A 162 9.81 6.84 -10.37
C GLY A 162 10.88 5.88 -10.90
N TRP A 163 11.49 5.10 -10.01
CA TRP A 163 12.50 4.11 -10.39
C TRP A 163 11.92 3.03 -11.30
N ALA A 164 10.72 2.52 -11.00
CA ALA A 164 10.01 1.55 -11.85
C ALA A 164 9.73 2.14 -13.24
N THR A 165 9.38 3.42 -13.31
CA THR A 165 9.17 4.13 -14.58
C THR A 165 10.46 4.22 -15.39
N GLY A 166 11.58 4.54 -14.73
CA GLY A 166 12.92 4.57 -15.36
C GLY A 166 13.35 3.20 -15.90
N ALA A 167 13.12 2.15 -15.11
CA ALA A 167 13.44 0.78 -15.49
C ALA A 167 12.55 0.28 -16.65
N ALA A 168 11.27 0.65 -16.62
CA ALA A 168 10.31 0.39 -17.70
C ALA A 168 10.76 0.99 -19.04
N PHE A 169 11.37 2.19 -19.06
CA PHE A 169 11.88 2.79 -20.31
C PHE A 169 13.06 2.05 -20.94
N ARG A 170 13.80 1.23 -20.17
CA ARG A 170 14.92 0.43 -20.70
C ARG A 170 14.46 -0.89 -21.31
N LEU A 171 13.35 -1.41 -20.81
CA LEU A 171 12.83 -2.70 -21.25
C LEU A 171 12.10 -2.50 -22.59
N PRO A 172 12.18 -3.45 -23.52
CA PRO A 172 11.40 -3.42 -24.76
C PRO A 172 9.93 -3.70 -24.44
N LEU A 173 9.26 -2.72 -23.85
CA LEU A 173 7.86 -2.84 -23.45
C LEU A 173 6.95 -2.81 -24.68
N PRO A 174 5.83 -3.56 -24.65
CA PRO A 174 4.91 -3.57 -25.78
C PRO A 174 4.31 -2.18 -26.04
N GLU A 175 4.02 -1.88 -27.31
CA GLU A 175 3.32 -0.66 -27.70
C GLU A 175 1.98 -0.58 -26.97
N GLY A 176 1.71 0.55 -26.30
CA GLY A 176 0.49 0.76 -25.52
C GLY A 176 0.61 0.56 -24.00
N PHE A 177 1.73 0.01 -23.48
CA PHE A 177 1.94 -0.20 -22.03
C PHE A 177 1.57 1.02 -21.18
N TRP A 178 2.08 2.20 -21.53
CA TRP A 178 1.84 3.43 -20.75
C TRP A 178 0.38 3.89 -20.78
N LEU A 179 -0.32 3.67 -21.89
CA LEU A 179 -1.73 4.00 -22.02
C LEU A 179 -2.57 3.07 -21.15
N GLU A 180 -2.32 1.76 -21.25
CA GLU A 180 -3.01 0.74 -20.45
C GLU A 180 -2.76 0.94 -18.95
N ALA A 181 -1.50 1.18 -18.56
CA ALA A 181 -1.12 1.52 -17.18
C ALA A 181 -1.84 2.77 -16.68
N GLY A 182 -1.92 3.81 -17.51
CA GLY A 182 -2.64 5.04 -17.23
C GLY A 182 -4.14 4.83 -16.99
N ILE A 183 -4.79 4.02 -17.83
CA ILE A 183 -6.23 3.69 -17.71
C ILE A 183 -6.49 2.92 -16.40
N VAL A 184 -5.67 1.92 -16.10
CA VAL A 184 -5.81 1.12 -14.88
C VAL A 184 -5.56 1.97 -13.64
N ALA A 185 -4.49 2.78 -13.63
CA ALA A 185 -4.17 3.68 -12.52
C ALA A 185 -5.28 4.72 -12.30
N ALA A 186 -5.82 5.30 -13.36
CA ALA A 186 -6.94 6.25 -13.29
C ALA A 186 -8.20 5.59 -12.71
N SER A 187 -8.52 4.37 -13.13
CA SER A 187 -9.67 3.61 -12.61
C SER A 187 -9.57 3.34 -11.11
N ILE A 188 -8.39 2.91 -10.65
CA ILE A 188 -8.11 2.70 -9.22
C ILE A 188 -8.17 4.02 -8.46
N ALA A 189 -7.57 5.10 -8.99
CA ALA A 189 -7.58 6.42 -8.37
C ALA A 189 -8.99 6.98 -8.22
N VAL A 190 -9.86 6.80 -9.23
CA VAL A 190 -11.29 7.17 -9.16
C VAL A 190 -11.99 6.36 -8.07
N MET A 191 -11.77 5.04 -8.00
CA MET A 191 -12.36 4.19 -6.95
C MET A 191 -11.93 4.61 -5.55
N VAL A 192 -10.62 4.83 -5.33
CA VAL A 192 -10.08 5.27 -4.04
C VAL A 192 -10.59 6.67 -3.69
N GLY A 193 -10.58 7.59 -4.65
CA GLY A 193 -11.09 8.95 -4.49
C GLY A 193 -12.56 8.98 -4.10
N LEU A 194 -13.41 8.19 -4.78
CA LEU A 194 -14.82 8.02 -4.43
C LEU A 194 -14.99 7.36 -3.06
N SER A 195 -14.18 6.35 -2.73
CA SER A 195 -14.23 5.68 -1.42
C SER A 195 -13.89 6.63 -0.27
N VAL A 196 -12.84 7.44 -0.43
CA VAL A 196 -12.42 8.45 0.54
C VAL A 196 -13.48 9.55 0.64
N ASN A 197 -13.88 10.15 -0.49
CA ASN A 197 -14.84 11.24 -0.51
C ASN A 197 -16.20 10.82 0.07
N SER A 198 -16.72 9.65 -0.32
CA SER A 198 -17.99 9.13 0.17
C SER A 198 -17.96 8.80 1.66
N SER A 199 -16.84 8.28 2.15
CA SER A 199 -16.63 8.00 3.57
C SER A 199 -16.51 9.27 4.40
N VAL A 200 -15.71 10.24 3.96
CA VAL A 200 -15.50 11.52 4.68
C VAL A 200 -16.77 12.35 4.76
N ARG A 201 -17.52 12.44 3.65
CA ARG A 201 -18.81 13.16 3.60
C ARG A 201 -19.98 12.41 4.25
N ARG A 202 -19.72 11.24 4.85
CA ARG A 202 -20.71 10.39 5.54
C ARG A 202 -21.96 10.09 4.70
N HIS A 203 -21.80 9.91 3.39
CA HIS A 203 -22.94 9.58 2.54
C HIS A 203 -23.55 8.23 2.94
N ARG A 204 -24.85 8.19 3.22
CA ARG A 204 -25.58 6.96 3.60
C ARG A 204 -25.47 5.84 2.55
N ARG A 205 -25.23 6.21 1.29
CA ARG A 205 -25.06 5.30 0.15
C ARG A 205 -23.59 5.00 -0.20
N ALA A 206 -22.62 5.42 0.61
CA ALA A 206 -21.19 5.27 0.32
C ALA A 206 -20.83 3.81 -0.06
N THR A 207 -21.30 2.84 0.71
CA THR A 207 -21.04 1.42 0.45
C THR A 207 -21.60 0.94 -0.90
N ILE A 208 -22.74 1.47 -1.34
CA ILE A 208 -23.33 1.13 -2.64
C ILE A 208 -22.47 1.71 -3.77
N TRP A 209 -22.03 2.96 -3.65
CA TRP A 209 -21.15 3.59 -4.64
C TRP A 209 -19.82 2.86 -4.79
N ILE A 210 -19.21 2.46 -3.66
CA ILE A 210 -17.96 1.69 -3.65
C ILE A 210 -18.19 0.33 -4.32
N GLY A 211 -19.22 -0.41 -3.90
CA GLY A 211 -19.54 -1.71 -4.50
C GLY A 211 -19.86 -1.62 -5.99
N GLY A 212 -20.63 -0.62 -6.41
CA GLY A 212 -20.95 -0.35 -7.81
C GLY A 212 -19.71 -0.02 -8.64
N MET A 213 -18.82 0.83 -8.14
CA MET A 213 -17.57 1.17 -8.83
C MET A 213 -16.62 -0.04 -8.92
N SER A 214 -16.46 -0.81 -7.83
CA SER A 214 -15.68 -2.04 -7.86
C SER A 214 -16.25 -3.06 -8.86
N LEU A 215 -17.58 -3.17 -8.97
CA LEU A 215 -18.23 -4.03 -9.96
C LEU A 215 -18.00 -3.53 -11.39
N LEU A 216 -18.10 -2.23 -11.64
CA LEU A 216 -17.83 -1.64 -12.96
C LEU A 216 -16.39 -1.88 -13.41
N ILE A 217 -15.42 -1.67 -12.51
CA ILE A 217 -14.00 -1.95 -12.80
C ILE A 217 -13.79 -3.45 -13.02
N LEU A 218 -14.42 -4.31 -12.22
CA LEU A 218 -14.35 -5.76 -12.39
C LEU A 218 -14.88 -6.21 -13.76
N ILE A 219 -16.05 -5.71 -14.17
CA ILE A 219 -16.62 -5.98 -15.49
C ILE A 219 -15.69 -5.46 -16.59
N GLY A 220 -15.17 -4.23 -16.42
CA GLY A 220 -14.19 -3.65 -17.34
C GLY A 220 -12.93 -4.50 -17.48
N LEU A 221 -12.41 -5.06 -16.39
CA LEU A 221 -11.27 -5.99 -16.42
C LEU A 221 -11.63 -7.31 -17.11
N PHE A 222 -12.81 -7.88 -16.85
CA PHE A 222 -13.25 -9.13 -17.47
C PHE A 222 -13.46 -9.03 -18.98
N ILE A 223 -13.92 -7.88 -19.47
CA ILE A 223 -14.06 -7.62 -20.91
C ILE A 223 -12.73 -7.16 -21.51
N GLY A 224 -11.98 -6.37 -20.75
CA GLY A 224 -10.81 -5.63 -21.20
C GLY A 224 -9.48 -6.35 -21.08
N TYR A 225 -9.37 -7.45 -20.33
CA TYR A 225 -8.07 -8.12 -20.12
C TYR A 225 -7.34 -8.53 -21.41
N PRO A 226 -7.99 -8.92 -22.53
CA PRO A 226 -7.27 -9.21 -23.77
C PRO A 226 -6.57 -7.98 -24.37
N TYR A 227 -7.07 -6.78 -24.04
CA TYR A 227 -6.51 -5.49 -24.44
C TYR A 227 -5.59 -4.88 -23.37
N LEU A 228 -5.28 -5.61 -22.30
CA LEU A 228 -4.36 -5.19 -21.23
C LEU A 228 -3.09 -6.05 -21.20
N THR A 229 -2.77 -6.67 -22.34
CA THR A 229 -1.64 -7.59 -22.46
C THR A 229 -0.31 -6.84 -22.44
N ALA A 230 -0.24 -5.59 -22.91
CA ALA A 230 0.97 -4.80 -22.82
C ALA A 230 1.32 -4.50 -21.36
N LEU A 231 0.33 -4.11 -20.56
CA LEU A 231 0.45 -3.88 -19.12
C LEU A 231 0.91 -5.14 -18.39
N ASP A 232 0.22 -6.26 -18.63
CA ASP A 232 0.49 -7.51 -17.94
C ASP A 232 1.90 -8.03 -18.22
N ASN A 233 2.32 -8.05 -19.49
CA ASN A 233 3.66 -8.46 -19.86
C ASN A 233 4.71 -7.45 -19.36
N GLY A 234 4.46 -6.15 -19.53
CA GLY A 234 5.42 -5.12 -19.16
C GLY A 234 5.71 -5.07 -17.65
N VAL A 235 4.67 -5.17 -16.81
CA VAL A 235 4.86 -5.29 -15.37
C VAL A 235 5.54 -6.61 -15.02
N MET A 236 5.21 -7.71 -15.68
CA MET A 236 5.86 -8.99 -15.43
C MET A 236 7.36 -8.92 -15.75
N THR A 237 7.74 -8.43 -16.93
CA THR A 237 9.15 -8.23 -17.32
C THR A 237 9.87 -7.36 -16.30
N LEU A 238 9.28 -6.22 -15.90
CA LEU A 238 9.87 -5.33 -14.91
C LEU A 238 10.13 -6.01 -13.56
N VAL A 239 9.17 -6.82 -13.10
CA VAL A 239 9.24 -7.52 -11.82
C VAL A 239 10.24 -8.68 -11.87
N GLN A 240 10.26 -9.46 -12.95
CA GLN A 240 11.17 -10.60 -13.11
C GLN A 240 12.63 -10.16 -13.27
N GLU A 241 12.90 -9.06 -13.98
CA GLU A 241 14.26 -8.52 -14.15
C GLU A 241 14.92 -8.12 -12.82
N HIS A 242 14.12 -7.75 -11.82
CA HIS A 242 14.60 -7.23 -10.53
C HIS A 242 14.39 -8.20 -9.37
N ARG A 243 14.19 -9.48 -9.69
CA ARG A 243 14.06 -10.55 -8.71
C ARG A 243 15.38 -10.77 -7.96
N GLN A 244 15.30 -11.00 -6.65
CA GLN A 244 16.46 -11.24 -5.79
C GLN A 244 16.21 -12.42 -4.83
N PRO A 245 17.20 -13.27 -4.53
CA PRO A 245 17.01 -14.43 -3.64
C PRO A 245 16.43 -14.07 -2.26
N ALA A 246 16.86 -12.96 -1.66
CA ALA A 246 16.34 -12.51 -0.37
C ALA A 246 14.86 -12.09 -0.43
N LEU A 247 14.42 -11.52 -1.56
CA LEU A 247 13.02 -11.13 -1.77
C LEU A 247 12.14 -12.35 -2.10
N ASP A 248 12.72 -13.42 -2.65
CA ASP A 248 12.02 -14.69 -2.89
C ASP A 248 11.52 -15.32 -1.59
N GLU A 249 12.38 -15.41 -0.57
CA GLU A 249 11.99 -15.96 0.73
C GLU A 249 10.84 -15.17 1.37
N ILE A 250 10.88 -13.84 1.25
CA ILE A 250 9.82 -12.95 1.73
C ILE A 250 8.54 -13.17 0.94
N ALA A 251 8.61 -13.21 -0.40
CA ALA A 251 7.45 -13.42 -1.25
C ALA A 251 6.79 -14.77 -1.01
N VAL A 252 7.59 -15.83 -0.82
CA VAL A 252 7.12 -17.17 -0.47
C VAL A 252 6.46 -17.17 0.91
N THR A 253 7.07 -16.54 1.91
CA THR A 253 6.49 -16.43 3.26
C THR A 253 5.14 -15.71 3.24
N LEU A 254 5.04 -14.62 2.47
CA LEU A 254 3.79 -13.87 2.32
C LEU A 254 2.73 -14.69 1.58
N THR A 255 3.09 -15.39 0.50
CA THR A 255 2.10 -16.14 -0.28
C THR A 255 1.55 -17.36 0.46
N LEU A 256 2.27 -17.92 1.44
CA LEU A 256 1.77 -19.02 2.27
C LEU A 256 0.46 -18.65 2.95
N ILE A 257 0.30 -17.40 3.39
CA ILE A 257 -0.95 -16.93 4.00
C ILE A 257 -2.10 -17.03 3.00
N GLY A 258 -1.84 -16.63 1.75
CA GLY A 258 -2.82 -16.56 0.67
C GLY A 258 -3.27 -17.91 0.09
N GLU A 259 -2.62 -19.02 0.46
CA GLU A 259 -3.03 -20.34 -0.01
C GLU A 259 -4.47 -20.64 0.38
N PHE A 260 -5.23 -21.29 -0.51
CA PHE A 260 -6.66 -21.54 -0.31
C PHE A 260 -6.98 -22.22 1.02
N ARG A 261 -6.22 -23.25 1.39
CA ARG A 261 -6.42 -23.99 2.65
C ARG A 261 -6.16 -23.09 3.86
N ASN A 262 -5.12 -22.28 3.81
CA ASN A 262 -4.73 -21.42 4.94
C ASN A 262 -5.72 -20.27 5.07
N MET A 263 -6.12 -19.62 3.97
CA MET A 263 -7.19 -18.62 3.94
C MET A 263 -8.52 -19.17 4.47
N LEU A 264 -8.88 -20.41 4.13
CA LEU A 264 -10.07 -21.05 4.68
C LEU A 264 -9.98 -21.25 6.19
N LEU A 265 -8.81 -21.62 6.71
CA LEU A 265 -8.58 -21.77 8.16
C LEU A 265 -8.60 -20.42 8.89
N PHE A 266 -7.99 -19.37 8.34
CA PHE A 266 -8.11 -18.00 8.87
C PHE A 266 -9.57 -17.52 8.88
N SER A 267 -10.30 -17.76 7.81
CA SER A 267 -11.71 -17.41 7.67
C SER A 267 -12.59 -18.15 8.67
N ALA A 268 -12.40 -19.47 8.79
CA ALA A 268 -13.12 -20.32 9.73
C ALA A 268 -12.83 -19.91 11.18
N LEU A 269 -11.56 -19.67 11.52
CA LEU A 269 -11.17 -19.20 12.84
C LEU A 269 -11.85 -17.86 13.18
N LEU A 270 -11.84 -16.89 12.27
CA LEU A 270 -12.52 -15.61 12.48
C LEU A 270 -14.02 -15.80 12.74
N VAL A 271 -14.70 -16.58 11.90
CA VAL A 271 -16.14 -16.83 12.05
C VAL A 271 -16.44 -17.56 13.36
N ILE A 272 -15.69 -18.62 13.69
CA ILE A 272 -15.87 -19.39 14.94
C ILE A 272 -15.69 -18.48 16.16
N LEU A 273 -14.62 -17.68 16.21
CA LEU A 273 -14.39 -16.75 17.33
C LEU A 273 -15.52 -15.73 17.46
N LEU A 274 -16.03 -15.19 16.35
CA LEU A 274 -17.18 -14.28 16.37
C LEU A 274 -18.45 -14.96 16.88
N LEU A 275 -18.72 -16.20 16.48
CA LEU A 275 -19.85 -16.99 16.96
C LEU A 275 -19.73 -17.30 18.47
N LEU A 276 -18.55 -17.71 18.93
CA LEU A 276 -18.26 -17.97 20.35
C LEU A 276 -18.44 -16.70 21.20
N CYS A 277 -18.06 -15.53 20.68
CA CYS A 277 -18.29 -14.25 21.32
C CYS A 277 -19.72 -13.69 21.12
N LYS A 278 -20.65 -14.49 20.59
CA LYS A 278 -22.07 -14.14 20.31
C LYS A 278 -22.24 -12.92 19.38
N GLN A 279 -21.26 -12.66 18.52
CA GLN A 279 -21.28 -11.58 17.52
C GLN A 279 -21.89 -12.08 16.20
N TRP A 280 -23.15 -12.52 16.24
CA TRP A 280 -23.82 -13.21 15.13
C TRP A 280 -23.84 -12.40 13.82
N ARG A 281 -24.16 -11.10 13.90
CA ARG A 281 -24.25 -10.25 12.70
C ARG A 281 -22.88 -10.02 12.06
N GLN A 282 -21.83 -9.88 12.86
CA GLN A 282 -20.45 -9.77 12.38
C GLN A 282 -19.97 -11.09 11.80
N ALA A 283 -20.32 -12.23 12.42
CA ALA A 283 -20.02 -13.56 11.91
C ALA A 283 -20.69 -13.82 10.56
N VAL A 284 -21.97 -13.47 10.41
CA VAL A 284 -22.69 -13.58 9.12
C VAL A 284 -22.06 -12.68 8.06
N PHE A 285 -21.73 -11.43 8.39
CA PHE A 285 -21.04 -10.52 7.47
C PHE A 285 -19.70 -11.10 7.01
N ALA A 286 -18.86 -11.55 7.94
CA ALA A 286 -17.56 -12.11 7.64
C ALA A 286 -17.68 -13.41 6.82
N GLY A 287 -18.47 -14.36 7.31
CA GLY A 287 -18.67 -15.66 6.67
C GLY A 287 -19.26 -15.54 5.27
N ALA A 288 -20.31 -14.72 5.08
CA ALA A 288 -20.90 -14.50 3.77
C ALA A 288 -19.91 -13.83 2.80
N THR A 289 -19.14 -12.83 3.25
CA THR A 289 -18.14 -12.16 2.41
C THR A 289 -17.10 -13.15 1.90
N MET A 290 -16.56 -14.00 2.78
CA MET A 290 -15.51 -14.95 2.42
C MET A 290 -16.05 -16.10 1.56
N LEU A 291 -17.22 -16.66 1.91
CA LEU A 291 -17.85 -17.75 1.17
C LEU A 291 -18.26 -17.31 -0.25
N ILE A 292 -18.95 -16.17 -0.38
CA ILE A 292 -19.40 -15.68 -1.69
C ILE A 292 -18.20 -15.29 -2.55
N THR A 293 -17.16 -14.68 -1.98
CA THR A 293 -15.94 -14.38 -2.74
C THR A 293 -15.26 -15.64 -3.25
N ALA A 294 -15.17 -16.69 -2.43
CA ALA A 294 -14.60 -17.97 -2.84
C ALA A 294 -15.42 -18.63 -3.96
N MET A 295 -16.75 -18.71 -3.82
CA MET A 295 -17.64 -19.26 -4.84
C MET A 295 -17.58 -18.47 -6.14
N ALA A 296 -17.60 -17.14 -6.07
CA ALA A 296 -17.52 -16.28 -7.24
C ALA A 296 -16.15 -16.38 -7.94
N ASN A 297 -15.05 -16.48 -7.18
CA ASN A 297 -13.71 -16.70 -7.73
C ASN A 297 -13.66 -18.04 -8.50
N THR A 298 -14.13 -19.12 -7.88
CA THR A 298 -14.16 -20.45 -8.52
C THR A 298 -15.04 -20.44 -9.76
N GLY A 299 -16.24 -19.87 -9.70
CA GLY A 299 -17.16 -19.80 -10.84
C GLY A 299 -16.59 -18.99 -12.01
N THR A 300 -16.01 -17.82 -11.73
CA THR A 300 -15.42 -16.97 -12.77
C THR A 300 -14.16 -17.59 -13.39
N LYS A 301 -13.36 -18.33 -12.60
CA LYS A 301 -12.19 -19.05 -13.13
C LYS A 301 -12.54 -20.05 -14.22
N TYR A 302 -13.59 -20.85 -14.01
CA TYR A 302 -14.05 -21.80 -15.02
C TYR A 302 -14.69 -21.12 -16.23
N PHE A 303 -15.22 -19.91 -16.06
CA PHE A 303 -15.81 -19.15 -17.16
C PHE A 303 -14.75 -18.55 -18.11
N PHE A 304 -13.71 -17.90 -17.57
CA PHE A 304 -12.69 -17.25 -18.41
C PHE A 304 -11.59 -18.20 -18.89
N ALA A 305 -11.31 -19.26 -18.12
CA ALA A 305 -10.29 -20.25 -18.46
C ALA A 305 -8.92 -19.66 -18.86
N ARG A 306 -8.54 -18.51 -18.27
CA ARG A 306 -7.32 -17.79 -18.62
C ARG A 306 -6.05 -18.55 -18.21
N VAL A 307 -5.09 -18.62 -19.14
CA VAL A 307 -3.78 -19.27 -18.95
C VAL A 307 -2.87 -18.41 -18.06
N ARG A 308 -2.10 -19.07 -17.19
CA ARG A 308 -1.13 -18.42 -16.29
C ARG A 308 0.14 -17.98 -17.04
N PRO A 309 0.95 -17.08 -16.45
CA PRO A 309 2.29 -16.82 -16.95
C PRO A 309 3.16 -18.08 -16.86
N GLU A 310 3.98 -18.34 -17.89
CA GLU A 310 4.87 -19.51 -18.01
C GLU A 310 6.21 -19.34 -17.28
N VAL A 311 6.21 -18.67 -16.12
CA VAL A 311 7.43 -18.42 -15.35
C VAL A 311 7.73 -19.57 -14.36
N LEU A 312 6.71 -20.38 -14.03
CA LEU A 312 6.85 -21.41 -13.01
C LEU A 312 7.37 -22.76 -13.56
N SER A 313 8.37 -23.36 -12.91
CA SER A 313 8.94 -24.69 -13.24
C SER A 313 7.95 -25.83 -12.98
N ASP A 314 7.10 -25.70 -11.96
CA ASP A 314 5.94 -26.58 -11.72
C ASP A 314 4.64 -25.79 -11.97
N PRO A 315 4.02 -25.93 -13.17
CA PRO A 315 2.86 -25.16 -13.54
C PRO A 315 1.64 -25.54 -12.69
N LEU A 316 1.01 -24.54 -12.07
CA LEU A 316 -0.24 -24.71 -11.35
C LEU A 316 -1.36 -25.08 -12.33
N THR A 317 -2.03 -26.22 -12.10
CA THR A 317 -3.04 -26.82 -13.00
C THR A 317 -4.38 -26.06 -13.10
N THR A 318 -4.54 -24.95 -12.37
CA THR A 318 -5.80 -24.17 -12.34
C THR A 318 -5.67 -22.83 -13.04
N TYR A 319 -6.77 -22.33 -13.62
CA TYR A 319 -6.85 -21.05 -14.31
C TYR A 319 -6.41 -19.83 -13.48
N SER A 320 -5.96 -18.79 -14.18
CA SER A 320 -5.31 -17.62 -13.58
C SER A 320 -6.31 -16.57 -13.07
N MET A 321 -7.37 -16.28 -13.83
CA MET A 321 -8.25 -15.13 -13.59
C MET A 321 -9.58 -15.53 -12.94
N PRO A 322 -10.03 -14.85 -11.87
CA PRO A 322 -9.30 -13.92 -11.02
C PRO A 322 -8.38 -14.64 -10.01
N SER A 323 -7.36 -13.95 -9.49
CA SER A 323 -6.44 -14.53 -8.51
C SER A 323 -7.14 -14.87 -7.19
N GLY A 324 -7.11 -16.15 -6.81
CA GLY A 324 -7.71 -16.66 -5.57
C GLY A 324 -6.99 -16.20 -4.30
N HIS A 325 -5.66 -16.07 -4.37
CA HIS A 325 -4.86 -15.52 -3.26
C HIS A 325 -5.23 -14.05 -3.02
N ALA A 326 -5.34 -13.26 -4.09
CA ALA A 326 -5.72 -11.86 -4.00
C ALA A 326 -7.16 -11.72 -3.48
N SER A 327 -8.15 -12.38 -4.10
CA SER A 327 -9.55 -12.24 -3.67
C SER A 327 -9.79 -12.73 -2.25
N GLY A 328 -9.15 -13.84 -1.84
CA GLY A 328 -9.24 -14.35 -0.47
C GLY A 328 -8.63 -13.39 0.55
N ALA A 329 -7.42 -12.90 0.30
CA ALA A 329 -6.75 -11.95 1.18
C ALA A 329 -7.53 -10.63 1.31
N PHE A 330 -7.96 -10.04 0.19
CA PHE A 330 -8.78 -8.83 0.22
C PHE A 330 -10.11 -9.06 0.94
N ALA A 331 -10.78 -10.20 0.75
CA ALA A 331 -12.03 -10.49 1.46
C ALA A 331 -11.85 -10.56 2.98
N LEU A 332 -10.83 -11.29 3.46
CA LEU A 332 -10.54 -11.42 4.88
C LEU A 332 -10.12 -10.07 5.50
N PHE A 333 -9.11 -9.41 4.92
CA PHE A 333 -8.57 -8.21 5.52
C PHE A 333 -9.52 -7.01 5.40
N LEU A 334 -10.22 -6.81 4.27
CA LEU A 334 -11.24 -5.76 4.20
C LEU A 334 -12.36 -6.00 5.22
N THR A 335 -12.75 -7.25 5.45
CA THR A 335 -13.71 -7.60 6.52
C THR A 335 -13.18 -7.16 7.89
N LEU A 336 -11.93 -7.49 8.22
CA LEU A 336 -11.29 -7.06 9.47
C LEU A 336 -11.21 -5.53 9.58
N GLY A 337 -10.80 -4.83 8.52
CA GLY A 337 -10.73 -3.37 8.48
C GLY A 337 -12.09 -2.69 8.64
N VAL A 338 -13.13 -3.23 8.00
CA VAL A 338 -14.52 -2.77 8.15
C VAL A 338 -15.00 -2.95 9.59
N LEU A 339 -14.76 -4.12 10.18
CA LEU A 339 -15.12 -4.43 11.56
C LEU A 339 -14.37 -3.54 12.57
N ALA A 340 -13.07 -3.33 12.38
CA ALA A 340 -12.23 -2.49 13.24
C ALA A 340 -12.62 -1.00 13.16
N GLY A 341 -13.04 -0.54 11.98
CA GLY A 341 -13.54 0.82 11.78
C GLY A 341 -14.93 1.08 12.37
N ARG A 342 -15.69 0.07 12.81
CA ARG A 342 -17.04 0.31 13.36
C ARG A 342 -16.95 1.16 14.63
N GLY A 343 -17.91 2.09 14.79
CA GLY A 343 -17.95 3.03 15.92
C GLY A 343 -16.94 4.19 15.85
N GLN A 344 -15.99 4.16 14.92
CA GLN A 344 -14.95 5.18 14.78
C GLN A 344 -15.40 6.33 13.85
N PRO A 345 -14.78 7.53 13.94
CA PRO A 345 -15.00 8.61 12.98
C PRO A 345 -14.53 8.21 11.56
N PRO A 346 -15.04 8.87 10.49
CA PRO A 346 -14.72 8.52 9.10
C PRO A 346 -13.22 8.43 8.78
N ARG A 347 -12.41 9.32 9.35
CA ARG A 347 -10.96 9.32 9.14
C ARG A 347 -10.31 8.04 9.67
N MET A 348 -10.67 7.62 10.88
CA MET A 348 -10.15 6.37 11.48
C MET A 348 -10.69 5.13 10.76
N ARG A 349 -11.93 5.16 10.25
CA ARG A 349 -12.45 4.08 9.39
C ARG A 349 -11.57 3.87 8.16
N LEU A 350 -11.22 4.96 7.49
CA LEU A 350 -10.32 4.92 6.34
C LEU A 350 -8.94 4.41 6.74
N THR A 351 -8.40 4.84 7.89
CA THR A 351 -7.13 4.33 8.41
C THR A 351 -7.16 2.81 8.62
N TRP A 352 -8.22 2.26 9.23
CA TRP A 352 -8.34 0.81 9.41
C TRP A 352 -8.45 0.05 8.09
N LEU A 353 -9.15 0.60 7.09
CA LEU A 353 -9.20 0.02 5.75
C LEU A 353 -7.84 0.05 5.06
N LEU A 354 -7.10 1.16 5.16
CA LEU A 354 -5.75 1.26 4.61
C LEU A 354 -4.79 0.27 5.27
N ILE A 355 -4.82 0.15 6.61
CA ILE A 355 -4.02 -0.82 7.35
C ILE A 355 -4.37 -2.25 6.92
N ALA A 356 -5.65 -2.55 6.76
CA ALA A 356 -6.11 -3.86 6.28
C ALA A 356 -5.66 -4.16 4.84
N CYS A 357 -5.58 -3.14 3.97
CA CYS A 357 -5.11 -3.31 2.61
C CYS A 357 -3.61 -3.68 2.55
N ILE A 358 -2.77 -3.29 3.52
CA ILE A 358 -1.33 -3.59 3.52
C ILE A 358 -1.06 -5.09 3.37
N PRO A 359 -1.49 -5.99 4.29
CA PRO A 359 -1.23 -7.41 4.15
C PRO A 359 -1.93 -8.03 2.92
N ALA A 360 -3.11 -7.53 2.53
CA ALA A 360 -3.79 -7.99 1.32
C ALA A 360 -2.99 -7.69 0.05
N PHE A 361 -2.45 -6.48 -0.08
CA PHE A 361 -1.56 -6.09 -1.18
C PHE A 361 -0.25 -6.84 -1.14
N SER A 362 0.35 -7.07 0.03
CA SER A 362 1.59 -7.84 0.15
C SER A 362 1.43 -9.28 -0.36
N ILE A 363 0.32 -9.96 -0.02
CA ILE A 363 0.00 -11.30 -0.51
C ILE A 363 -0.31 -11.29 -2.02
N ALA A 364 -1.00 -10.26 -2.48
CA ALA A 364 -1.32 -10.11 -3.90
C ALA A 364 -0.05 -9.89 -4.73
N LEU A 365 0.79 -8.94 -4.35
CA LEU A 365 2.02 -8.57 -5.06
C LEU A 365 3.02 -9.72 -5.07
N SER A 366 3.09 -10.54 -4.01
CA SER A 366 3.94 -11.73 -4.02
C SER A 366 3.56 -12.71 -5.14
N ARG A 367 2.31 -12.73 -5.62
CA ARG A 367 1.92 -13.56 -6.77
C ARG A 367 2.38 -13.03 -8.13
N VAL A 368 2.50 -11.70 -8.29
CA VAL A 368 3.15 -11.12 -9.49
C VAL A 368 4.65 -11.42 -9.42
N TYR A 369 5.25 -11.18 -8.25
CA TYR A 369 6.67 -11.37 -8.01
C TYR A 369 7.11 -12.81 -8.30
N LEU A 370 6.38 -13.80 -7.79
CA LEU A 370 6.65 -15.22 -8.05
C LEU A 370 6.22 -15.68 -9.45
N GLY A 371 5.78 -14.78 -10.33
CA GLY A 371 5.41 -15.12 -11.71
C GLY A 371 4.13 -15.96 -11.84
N ALA A 372 3.31 -16.05 -10.79
CA ALA A 372 2.20 -17.01 -10.73
C ALA A 372 0.85 -16.48 -11.24
N HIS A 373 0.71 -15.16 -11.34
CA HIS A 373 -0.49 -14.46 -11.78
C HIS A 373 -0.14 -13.19 -12.53
N TRP A 374 -0.99 -12.83 -13.50
CA TRP A 374 -0.91 -11.54 -14.17
C TRP A 374 -1.34 -10.41 -13.23
N PRO A 375 -0.78 -9.19 -13.35
CA PRO A 375 -1.23 -8.02 -12.61
C PRO A 375 -2.75 -7.79 -12.68
N THR A 376 -3.35 -7.95 -13.85
CA THR A 376 -4.81 -7.82 -14.04
C THR A 376 -5.61 -8.90 -13.29
N ASP A 377 -5.08 -10.13 -13.13
CA ASP A 377 -5.73 -11.19 -12.36
C ASP A 377 -5.88 -10.82 -10.89
N ILE A 378 -4.87 -10.12 -10.35
CA ILE A 378 -4.85 -9.62 -8.98
C ILE A 378 -5.83 -8.47 -8.80
N LEU A 379 -5.84 -7.52 -9.75
CA LEU A 379 -6.78 -6.42 -9.73
C LEU A 379 -8.22 -6.93 -9.78
N ALA A 380 -8.51 -7.91 -10.65
CA ALA A 380 -9.82 -8.55 -10.71
C ALA A 380 -10.16 -9.25 -9.39
N GLY A 381 -9.21 -9.95 -8.76
CA GLY A 381 -9.41 -10.55 -7.44
C GLY A 381 -9.73 -9.53 -6.34
N ALA A 382 -9.00 -8.40 -6.32
CA ALA A 382 -9.22 -7.32 -5.36
C ALA A 382 -10.56 -6.61 -5.57
N MET A 383 -10.96 -6.35 -6.82
CA MET A 383 -12.25 -5.74 -7.16
C MET A 383 -13.42 -6.66 -6.84
N LEU A 384 -13.29 -7.97 -7.10
CA LEU A 384 -14.28 -8.98 -6.73
C LEU A 384 -14.52 -8.97 -5.21
N ALA A 385 -13.45 -9.08 -4.43
CA ALA A 385 -13.55 -9.08 -2.96
C ALA A 385 -14.11 -7.75 -2.42
N SER A 386 -13.70 -6.62 -2.98
CA SER A 386 -14.20 -5.29 -2.60
C SER A 386 -15.69 -5.13 -2.89
N CYS A 387 -16.13 -5.59 -4.07
CA CYS A 387 -17.53 -5.61 -4.46
C CYS A 387 -18.38 -6.48 -3.53
N VAL A 388 -17.96 -7.73 -3.29
CA VAL A 388 -18.67 -8.66 -2.40
C VAL A 388 -18.71 -8.12 -0.97
N CYS A 389 -17.59 -7.63 -0.43
CA CYS A 389 -17.52 -7.03 0.90
C CYS A 389 -18.48 -5.85 1.03
N ALA A 390 -18.50 -4.94 0.06
CA ALA A 390 -19.43 -3.82 0.03
C ALA A 390 -20.90 -4.28 -0.03
N ALA A 391 -21.21 -5.24 -0.90
CA ALA A 391 -22.56 -5.78 -1.03
C ALA A 391 -23.05 -6.46 0.27
N MET A 392 -22.21 -7.29 0.89
CA MET A 392 -22.54 -7.97 2.15
C MET A 392 -22.66 -6.99 3.31
N LEU A 393 -21.80 -5.96 3.36
CA LEU A 393 -21.90 -4.91 4.36
C LEU A 393 -23.20 -4.13 4.22
N TRP A 394 -23.57 -3.78 2.99
CA TRP A 394 -24.82 -3.10 2.71
C TRP A 394 -26.03 -3.95 3.08
N LEU A 395 -26.07 -5.22 2.68
CA LEU A 395 -27.13 -6.17 3.04
C LEU A 395 -27.30 -6.27 4.56
N ASN A 396 -26.20 -6.43 5.29
CA ASN A 396 -26.22 -6.52 6.75
C ASN A 396 -26.71 -5.22 7.41
N GLN A 397 -26.44 -4.06 6.80
CA GLN A 397 -26.82 -2.74 7.31
C GLN A 397 -28.20 -2.25 6.86
N ARG A 398 -28.90 -2.98 5.98
CA ARG A 398 -30.21 -2.56 5.45
C ARG A 398 -31.24 -2.31 6.55
N GLN A 399 -31.27 -3.19 7.56
CA GLN A 399 -32.26 -3.14 8.64
C GLN A 399 -31.75 -2.37 9.86
N ALA A 400 -30.49 -2.56 10.25
CA ALA A 400 -29.88 -1.90 11.39
C ALA A 400 -28.38 -1.67 11.15
N PRO A 401 -27.75 -0.62 11.70
CA PRO A 401 -26.31 -0.45 11.59
C PRO A 401 -25.55 -1.63 12.22
N LEU A 402 -24.38 -1.95 11.67
CA LEU A 402 -23.48 -2.95 12.24
C LEU A 402 -22.71 -2.32 13.39
N ASN A 403 -22.91 -2.82 14.60
CA ASN A 403 -22.34 -2.27 15.82
C ASN A 403 -20.83 -2.53 15.93
N ALA A 404 -20.15 -1.67 16.67
CA ALA A 404 -18.75 -1.87 17.03
C ALA A 404 -18.60 -3.09 17.96
N MET A 405 -17.54 -3.86 17.75
CA MET A 405 -17.23 -4.99 18.63
C MET A 405 -16.52 -4.49 19.89
N PRO A 406 -16.80 -5.10 21.06
CA PRO A 406 -16.03 -4.84 22.27
C PRO A 406 -14.53 -5.07 22.05
N PHE A 407 -13.70 -4.18 22.61
CA PHE A 407 -12.24 -4.26 22.48
C PHE A 407 -11.65 -5.59 22.96
N LYS A 408 -12.27 -6.23 23.96
CA LYS A 408 -11.87 -7.56 24.46
C LYS A 408 -11.90 -8.66 23.39
N ILE A 409 -12.80 -8.56 22.41
CA ILE A 409 -12.89 -9.55 21.33
C ILE A 409 -11.67 -9.44 20.39
N TRP A 410 -11.14 -8.23 20.19
CA TRP A 410 -9.94 -8.03 19.37
C TRP A 410 -8.69 -8.66 20.00
N TRP A 411 -8.61 -8.70 21.33
CA TRP A 411 -7.57 -9.42 22.07
C TRP A 411 -7.63 -10.94 21.93
N LEU A 412 -8.76 -11.48 21.48
CA LEU A 412 -8.88 -12.88 21.12
C LEU A 412 -8.54 -13.07 19.63
N ILE A 413 -9.17 -12.29 18.74
CA ILE A 413 -9.03 -12.45 17.29
C ILE A 413 -7.57 -12.23 16.84
N LEU A 414 -6.95 -11.09 17.17
CA LEU A 414 -5.64 -10.75 16.60
C LEU A 414 -4.54 -11.73 17.02
N PRO A 415 -4.39 -12.09 18.32
CA PRO A 415 -3.38 -13.07 18.71
C PRO A 415 -3.63 -14.45 18.12
N SER A 416 -4.89 -14.90 18.00
CA SER A 416 -5.20 -16.18 17.36
C SER A 416 -4.84 -16.19 15.87
N MET A 417 -5.08 -15.08 15.15
CA MET A 417 -4.65 -14.94 13.74
C MET A 417 -3.11 -14.97 13.63
N VAL A 418 -2.41 -14.23 14.49
CA VAL A 418 -0.94 -14.18 14.48
C VAL A 418 -0.34 -15.54 14.85
N ALA A 419 -0.92 -16.25 15.82
CA ALA A 419 -0.48 -17.59 16.21
C ALA A 419 -0.68 -18.59 15.07
N LEU A 420 -1.83 -18.55 14.39
CA LEU A 420 -2.10 -19.39 13.22
C LEU A 420 -1.11 -19.11 12.07
N PHE A 421 -0.79 -17.83 11.84
CA PHE A 421 0.25 -17.43 10.88
C PHE A 421 1.62 -18.00 11.25
N GLY A 422 2.06 -17.81 12.49
CA GLY A 422 3.34 -18.34 12.97
C GLY A 422 3.44 -19.86 12.82
N PHE A 423 2.35 -20.58 13.12
CA PHE A 423 2.28 -22.03 12.94
C PHE A 423 2.51 -22.46 11.49
N PHE A 424 1.89 -21.79 10.51
CA PHE A 424 2.07 -22.15 9.10
C PHE A 424 3.46 -21.82 8.58
N VAL A 425 4.01 -20.67 8.97
CA VAL A 425 5.38 -20.28 8.59
C VAL A 425 6.37 -21.33 9.10
N MET A 426 6.28 -21.76 10.36
CA MET A 426 7.18 -22.76 10.90
C MET A 426 7.06 -24.14 10.23
N ARG A 427 5.84 -24.54 9.83
CA ARG A 427 5.58 -25.89 9.33
C ARG A 427 5.77 -26.07 7.82
N HIS A 428 5.47 -25.06 7.02
CA HIS A 428 5.35 -25.20 5.56
C HIS A 428 6.40 -24.41 4.77
N LEU A 429 7.10 -23.45 5.39
CA LEU A 429 8.12 -22.65 4.70
C LEU A 429 9.20 -23.48 4.01
N PRO A 430 9.79 -24.53 4.62
CA PRO A 430 10.84 -25.31 3.95
C PRO A 430 10.37 -26.00 2.67
N HIS A 431 9.15 -26.54 2.68
CA HIS A 431 8.57 -27.23 1.52
C HIS A 431 8.14 -26.28 0.42
N THR A 432 7.63 -25.09 0.78
CA THR A 432 7.16 -24.11 -0.21
C THR A 432 8.33 -23.36 -0.84
N LEU A 433 9.43 -23.12 -0.12
CA LEU A 433 10.65 -22.56 -0.71
C LEU A 433 11.16 -23.43 -1.86
N LEU A 434 11.16 -24.76 -1.71
CA LEU A 434 11.57 -25.68 -2.77
C LEU A 434 10.68 -25.60 -4.04
N ARG A 435 9.41 -25.21 -3.91
CA ARG A 435 8.49 -25.07 -5.05
C ARG A 435 8.74 -23.81 -5.88
N TYR A 436 9.33 -22.79 -5.27
CA TYR A 436 9.64 -21.51 -5.91
C TYR A 436 11.14 -21.25 -6.07
N ALA A 437 11.98 -22.21 -5.65
CA ALA A 437 13.40 -22.24 -5.92
C ALA A 437 13.60 -22.53 -7.41
N TYR A 438 14.28 -21.61 -8.10
CA TYR A 438 14.78 -21.78 -9.47
C TYR A 438 16.28 -22.01 -9.40
#